data_AF-A0A099Y282-F1
#
_entry.id   AF-A0A099Y282-F1
#
_cell.length_a   1.000
_cell.length_b   1.000
_cell.length_c   1.000
_cell.angle_alpha   90.00
_cell.angle_beta   90.00
_cell.angle_gamma   90.00
#
_symmetry.space_group_name_H-M   'P 1'
#
loop_
_entity.id
_entity.type
_entity.pdbx_description
1 polymer ?
#
loop_
_entity_poly.entity_id
_entity_poly.type
_entity_poly.pdbx_seq_one_letter_code
_entity_poly.pdbx_strand_id
1 'polypeptide(L)' 'MELVNAIYTFVEAFPNTEKYGLSSQITRSAVSIPSNIAEGASRNSEKDFARFLEIALGSAFELET' A
#
# COMPACT_ATOMS: atom_id res chain seq x y z
N MET A 1 5.11 -0.78 -9.26
CA MET A 1 4.50 -2.07 -8.86
C MET A 1 5.51 -3.06 -8.27
N GLU A 2 6.82 -2.82 -8.36
CA GLU A 2 7.85 -3.72 -7.81
C GLU A 2 7.68 -4.00 -6.31
N LEU A 3 7.42 -2.97 -5.49
CA LEU A 3 7.13 -3.12 -4.06
C LEU A 3 5.98 -4.11 -3.80
N VAL A 4 4.87 -3.96 -4.53
CA VAL A 4 3.69 -4.82 -4.37
C VAL A 4 4.05 -6.26 -4.66
N ASN A 5 4.74 -6.52 -5.78
CA ASN A 5 5.17 -7.88 -6.14
C ASN A 5 6.08 -8.49 -5.07
N ALA A 6 7.05 -7.72 -4.56
CA ALA A 6 7.95 -8.18 -3.50
C ALA A 6 7.17 -8.52 -2.21
N ILE A 7 6.17 -7.71 -1.85
CA ILE A 7 5.31 -7.97 -0.69
C ILE A 7 4.47 -9.24 -0.88
N TYR A 8 3.87 -9.45 -2.06
CA TYR A 8 3.12 -10.68 -2.33
C TYR A 8 4.00 -11.92 -2.17
N THR A 9 5.22 -11.91 -2.74
CA THR A 9 6.17 -13.01 -2.56
C THR A 9 6.62 -13.17 -1.11
N PHE A 10 6.79 -12.07 -0.36
CA PHE A 10 7.17 -12.12 1.04
C PHE A 10 6.09 -12.78 1.92
N VAL A 11 4.82 -12.42 1.74
CA VAL A 11 3.73 -12.96 2.58
C VAL A 11 3.37 -14.41 2.24
N GLU A 12 3.79 -14.94 1.09
CA GLU A 12 3.63 -16.38 0.75
C GLU A 12 4.40 -17.29 1.72
N ALA A 13 5.43 -16.77 2.40
CA ALA A 13 6.18 -17.53 3.40
C ALA A 13 5.48 -17.60 4.77
N PHE A 14 4.38 -16.88 4.97
CA PHE A 14 3.69 -16.83 6.27
C PHE A 14 2.85 -18.09 6.50
N PRO A 15 2.65 -18.51 7.77
CA PRO A 15 1.75 -19.61 8.06
C PRO A 15 0.31 -19.26 7.66
N ASN A 16 -0.47 -20.26 7.25
CA ASN A 16 -1.86 -20.08 6.83
C ASN A 16 -2.76 -19.39 7.88
N THR A 17 -2.38 -19.46 9.16
CA THR A 17 -3.07 -18.76 10.26
C THR A 17 -3.03 -17.25 10.12
N GLU A 18 -2.02 -16.69 9.44
CA GLU A 18 -1.85 -15.24 9.24
C GLU A 18 -2.50 -14.72 7.96
N LYS A 19 -3.08 -15.60 7.14
CA LYS A 19 -3.65 -15.24 5.83
C LYS A 19 -4.63 -14.07 5.90
N TYR A 20 -5.47 -14.05 6.93
CA TYR A 20 -6.45 -12.98 7.16
C TYR A 20 -6.00 -11.95 8.21
N GLY A 21 -4.88 -12.22 8.88
CA GLY A 21 -4.22 -11.34 9.84
C GLY A 21 -3.15 -10.51 9.15
N LEU A 22 -1.88 -10.78 9.48
CA LEU A 22 -0.75 -9.99 9.00
C LEU A 22 -0.63 -9.96 7.47
N SER A 23 -0.75 -11.11 6.78
CA SER A 23 -0.62 -11.17 5.32
C SER A 23 -1.63 -10.25 4.63
N SER A 24 -2.85 -10.19 5.16
CA SER A 24 -3.90 -9.33 4.60
C SER A 24 -3.71 -7.85 4.91
N GLN A 25 -3.14 -7.49 6.06
CA GLN A 25 -2.85 -6.09 6.39
C GLN A 25 -1.69 -5.58 5.53
N ILE A 26 -0.56 -6.29 5.52
CA ILE A 26 0.64 -5.95 4.75
C ILE A 26 0.31 -5.79 3.25
N THR A 27 -0.41 -6.74 2.66
CA THR A 27 -0.75 -6.68 1.22
C THR A 27 -1.65 -5.49 0.88
N ARG A 28 -2.64 -5.17 1.73
CA ARG A 28 -3.51 -4.00 1.50
C ARG A 28 -2.74 -2.69 1.60
N SER A 29 -1.92 -2.51 2.63
CA SER A 29 -1.12 -1.30 2.80
C SER A 29 -0.14 -1.12 1.63
N ALA A 30 0.53 -2.20 1.20
CA ALA A 30 1.43 -2.17 0.04
C ALA A 30 0.72 -1.81 -1.28
N VAL A 31 -0.49 -2.33 -1.54
CA VAL A 31 -1.28 -2.00 -2.74
C VAL A 31 -1.83 -0.57 -2.68
N SER A 32 -2.19 -0.10 -1.48
CA SER A 32 -2.74 1.24 -1.25
C SER A 32 -1.76 2.35 -1.65
N ILE A 33 -0.45 2.16 -1.44
CA ILE A 33 0.58 3.17 -1.75
C ILE A 33 0.56 3.59 -3.24
N PRO A 34 0.84 2.71 -4.22
CA PRO A 34 0.83 3.10 -5.63
C PRO A 34 -0.58 3.45 -6.13
N SER A 35 -1.63 2.87 -5.53
CA SER A 35 -3.01 3.18 -5.90
C SER A 35 -3.38 4.63 -5.59
N ASN A 36 -3.05 5.11 -4.38
CA ASN A 36 -3.28 6.50 -4.00
C ASN A 36 -2.40 7.48 -4.78
N ILE A 37 -1.14 7.13 -5.09
CA ILE A 37 -0.28 7.97 -5.95
C ILE A 37 -0.91 8.13 -7.34
N ALA A 38 -1.35 7.03 -7.96
CA ALA A 38 -1.97 7.05 -9.29
C ALA A 38 -3.31 7.80 -9.27
N GLU A 39 -4.13 7.59 -8.24
CA GLU A 39 -5.40 8.30 -8.07
C GLU A 39 -5.17 9.81 -7.90
N GLY A 40 -4.19 10.21 -7.08
CA GLY A 40 -3.79 11.59 -6.89
C GLY A 40 -3.30 12.25 -8.17
N ALA A 41 -2.49 11.55 -8.96
CA ALA A 41 -1.99 12.04 -10.25
C ALA A 41 -3.10 12.27 -11.29
N SER A 42 -4.26 11.63 -11.12
CA SER A 42 -5.43 11.84 -11.98
C SER A 42 -6.27 13.07 -11.59
N ARG A 43 -5.95 13.75 -10.48
CA ARG A 43 -6.73 14.90 -9.97
C ARG A 43 -6.31 16.21 -10.65
N ASN A 44 -7.24 17.17 -10.64
CA ASN A 44 -7.10 18.43 -11.39
C ASN A 44 -6.33 19.52 -10.62
N SER A 45 -5.96 19.30 -9.36
CA SER A 45 -5.28 20.29 -8.53
C SER A 45 -4.10 19.70 -7.78
N GLU A 46 -3.05 20.50 -7.59
CA GLU A 46 -1.89 20.11 -6.76
C GLU A 46 -2.29 19.83 -5.31
N LYS A 47 -3.31 20.54 -4.80
CA LYS A 47 -3.84 20.31 -3.46
C LYS A 47 -4.45 18.92 -3.32
N ASP A 48 -5.22 18.47 -4.32
CA ASP A 48 -5.77 17.12 -4.32
C ASP A 48 -4.67 16.07 -4.46
N PHE A 49 -3.69 16.31 -5.34
CA PHE A 49 -2.56 15.39 -5.48
C PHE A 49 -1.80 15.25 -4.17
N ALA A 50 -1.48 16.35 -3.49
CA ALA A 50 -0.81 16.35 -2.19
C ALA A 50 -1.59 15.55 -1.14
N ARG A 51 -2.91 15.70 -1.06
CA ARG A 51 -3.77 14.91 -0.15
C ARG A 51 -3.66 13.41 -0.41
N PHE A 52 -3.61 12.99 -1.67
CA PHE A 52 -3.44 11.57 -2.01
C PHE A 52 -2.02 11.07 -1.71
N LEU A 53 -1.00 11.91 -1.83
CA LEU A 53 0.36 11.57 -1.38
C LEU A 53 0.43 11.39 0.13
N GLU A 54 -0.28 12.20 0.92
CA GLU A 54 -0.38 12.02 2.37
C GLU A 54 -1.02 10.67 2.73
N ILE A 55 -2.06 10.26 2.01
CA ILE A 55 -2.70 8.93 2.21
C ILE A 55 -1.71 7.81 1.84
N ALA A 56 -1.02 7.93 0.70
CA ALA A 56 -0.01 6.96 0.29
C ALA A 56 1.12 6.85 1.32
N LEU A 57 1.55 7.97 1.90
CA LEU A 57 2.54 8.02 2.97
C LEU A 57 2.03 7.35 4.25
N GLY A 58 0.76 7.56 4.61
CA GLY A 58 0.13 6.86 5.72
C GLY A 58 0.14 5.34 5.55
N SER A 59 -0.18 4.85 4.34
CA SER A 59 -0.08 3.41 4.03
C SER A 59 1.36 2.90 4.03
N ALA A 60 2.35 3.73 3.71
CA ALA A 60 3.76 3.36 3.81
C ALA A 60 4.20 3.19 5.28
N PHE A 61 3.78 4.08 6.18
CA PHE A 61 4.05 3.93 7.62
C PHE A 61 3.34 2.72 8.24
N GLU A 62 2.10 2.44 7.81
CA GLU A 62 1.39 1.24 8.24
C GLU A 62 2.11 -0.04 7.77
N LEU A 63 2.68 -0.04 6.56
CA LEU A 63 3.46 -1.16 6.04
C LEU A 63 4.81 -1.36 6.77
N GLU A 64 5.41 -0.28 7.27
CA GLU A 64 6.70 -0.31 7.98
C GLU A 64 6.60 -0.84 9.43
N THR A 65 5.43 -0.67 10.07
CA THR A 65 5.21 -1.00 11.50
C THR A 65 5.07 -2.50 11.74
#